data_AF-A6U0T3-F1
#
_entry.id   AF-A6U0T3-F1
#
_cell.length_a   1.000
_cell.length_b   1.000
_cell.length_c   1.000
_cell.angle_alpha   90.00
_cell.angle_beta   90.00
_cell.angle_gamma   90.00
#
_symmetry.space_group_name_H-M   'P 1'
#
loop_
_entity.id
_entity.type
_entity.pdbx_description
1 polymer ?
#
loop_
_entity_poly.entity_id
_entity_poly.type
_entity_poly.pdbx_seq_one_letter_code
_entity_poly.pdbx_strand_id
1 'polypeptide(L)'
;MFGKKNLKWLGVVATLMMTFVQLGGALVTKTGSADGCGSSWPLCHGALIPEFFPIDTIIELSHRAVSALSLLMVLWLVITAWKHIGYIKEIKPLSIISVGFLLLQALIGAAAVIWQQNDYVLALHFGISLISFSSVFLITLIIFSIDQKYEADELYIKKPLRRLTWLMAIIIYCGVYTGALVRHADASLAYGGWPLPFHDLVPHSEQDWVQLTHRIMAFIVFTIIMITYIHAVKNYPNNRTVHYGYTAAFILVILQVITGALSIMTNVNLIIALFHALFITYLFGMTTYFIMLMLRSVRSDKQ
;
A
#
# COMPACT_ATOMS: atom_id res chain seq x y z
N MET A 1 -29.82 -3.04 13.36
CA MET A 1 -29.89 -4.30 12.61
C MET A 1 -28.67 -4.41 11.68
N PHE A 2 -27.49 -4.72 12.24
CA PHE A 2 -26.27 -5.01 11.46
C PHE A 2 -25.69 -6.30 12.03
N GLY A 3 -25.91 -7.43 11.35
CA GLY A 3 -25.37 -8.71 11.80
C GLY A 3 -23.85 -8.77 11.57
N LYS A 4 -23.17 -9.68 12.27
CA LYS A 4 -21.72 -9.92 12.09
C LYS A 4 -21.34 -10.20 10.61
N LYS A 5 -22.19 -10.91 9.88
CA LYS A 5 -22.02 -11.19 8.44
C LYS A 5 -21.98 -9.89 7.60
N ASN A 6 -22.79 -8.89 7.96
CA ASN A 6 -22.82 -7.61 7.25
C ASN A 6 -21.53 -6.82 7.50
N LEU A 7 -20.98 -6.90 8.72
CA LEU A 7 -19.71 -6.25 9.05
C LEU A 7 -18.52 -6.87 8.29
N LYS A 8 -18.50 -8.20 8.10
CA LYS A 8 -17.49 -8.87 7.26
C LYS A 8 -17.53 -8.39 5.81
N TRP A 9 -18.72 -8.37 5.21
CA TRP A 9 -18.90 -7.87 3.85
C TRP A 9 -18.50 -6.41 3.73
N LEU A 10 -18.90 -5.58 4.69
CA LEU A 10 -18.51 -4.16 4.74
C LEU A 10 -16.99 -3.99 4.77
N GLY A 11 -16.28 -4.79 5.59
CA GLY A 11 -14.82 -4.80 5.64
C GLY A 11 -14.20 -5.19 4.29
N VAL A 12 -14.66 -6.27 3.67
CA VAL A 12 -14.17 -6.72 2.35
C VAL A 12 -14.38 -5.64 1.29
N VAL A 13 -15.59 -5.08 1.20
CA VAL A 13 -15.91 -4.04 0.21
C VAL A 13 -15.05 -2.80 0.44
N ALA A 14 -14.91 -2.33 1.68
CA ALA A 14 -14.05 -1.19 2.00
C ALA A 14 -12.58 -1.45 1.64
N THR A 15 -12.04 -2.63 1.95
CA THR A 15 -10.68 -3.01 1.57
C THR A 15 -10.51 -3.03 0.06
N LEU A 16 -11.44 -3.64 -0.69
CA LEU A 16 -11.38 -3.67 -2.16
C LEU A 16 -11.46 -2.27 -2.76
N MET A 17 -12.33 -1.41 -2.23
CA MET A 17 -12.40 -0.01 -2.63
C MET A 17 -11.06 0.71 -2.43
N MET A 18 -10.42 0.54 -1.27
CA MET A 18 -9.10 1.11 -1.02
C MET A 18 -8.02 0.52 -1.94
N THR A 19 -8.11 -0.75 -2.33
CA THR A 19 -7.26 -1.32 -3.39
C THR A 19 -7.48 -0.61 -4.73
N PHE A 20 -8.73 -0.35 -5.12
CA PHE A 20 -9.03 0.39 -6.35
C PHE A 20 -8.60 1.86 -6.30
N VAL A 21 -8.60 2.50 -5.13
CA VAL A 21 -7.99 3.83 -4.95
C VAL A 21 -6.49 3.77 -5.26
N GLN A 22 -5.78 2.79 -4.71
CA GLN A 22 -4.34 2.63 -4.97
C GLN A 22 -4.03 2.36 -6.44
N LEU A 23 -4.76 1.44 -7.06
CA LEU A 23 -4.59 1.13 -8.48
C LEU A 23 -5.03 2.30 -9.38
N GLY A 24 -6.07 3.04 -8.99
CA GLY A 24 -6.52 4.22 -9.71
C GLY A 24 -5.47 5.33 -9.70
N GLY A 25 -4.81 5.56 -8.56
CA GLY A 25 -3.66 6.47 -8.46
C GLY A 25 -2.50 6.00 -9.34
N ALA A 26 -2.24 4.69 -9.35
CA ALA A 26 -1.24 4.08 -10.22
C ALA A 26 -1.61 4.12 -11.72
N LEU A 27 -2.89 4.18 -12.05
CA LEU A 27 -3.39 4.29 -13.42
C LEU A 27 -3.24 5.74 -13.92
N VAL A 28 -3.79 6.72 -13.20
CA VAL A 28 -3.84 8.13 -13.64
C VAL A 28 -2.46 8.69 -14.02
N THR A 29 -1.41 8.49 -13.21
CA THR A 29 -0.08 9.00 -13.60
C THR A 29 0.61 8.16 -14.68
N LYS A 30 0.26 6.87 -14.87
CA LYS A 30 0.89 6.04 -15.93
C LYS A 30 0.27 6.29 -17.30
N THR A 31 -0.97 6.76 -17.34
CA THR A 31 -1.65 7.17 -18.57
C THR A 31 -1.51 8.65 -18.86
N GLY A 32 -0.78 9.40 -18.02
CA GLY A 32 -0.67 10.87 -18.13
C GLY A 32 -1.99 11.60 -17.85
N SER A 33 -2.95 10.92 -17.22
CA SER A 33 -4.31 11.42 -16.95
C SER A 33 -4.45 12.03 -15.55
N ALA A 34 -3.35 12.39 -14.89
CA ALA A 34 -3.39 12.97 -13.54
C ALA A 34 -4.05 14.37 -13.51
N ASP A 35 -4.03 15.08 -14.65
CA ASP A 35 -4.63 16.39 -14.87
C ASP A 35 -5.75 16.37 -15.93
N GLY A 36 -6.29 15.19 -16.23
CA GLY A 36 -7.40 15.00 -17.18
C GLY A 36 -8.70 15.72 -16.81
N CYS A 37 -8.86 16.24 -15.60
CA CYS A 37 -9.96 17.08 -15.11
C CYS A 37 -9.59 18.57 -15.00
N GLY A 38 -8.40 18.94 -15.45
CA GLY A 38 -7.81 20.28 -15.27
C GLY A 38 -7.60 20.64 -13.80
N SER A 39 -7.30 21.91 -13.54
CA SER A 39 -6.94 22.42 -12.21
C SER A 39 -8.12 22.65 -11.25
N SER A 40 -9.24 21.95 -11.47
CA SER A 40 -10.43 22.06 -10.63
C SER A 40 -10.56 20.84 -9.72
N TRP A 41 -10.99 21.08 -8.47
CA TRP A 41 -11.31 20.04 -7.49
C TRP A 41 -12.31 20.60 -6.46
N PRO A 42 -13.39 19.88 -6.09
CA PRO A 42 -13.75 18.51 -6.48
C PRO A 42 -14.39 18.39 -7.88
N LEU A 43 -14.63 19.52 -8.56
CA LEU A 43 -15.17 19.59 -9.92
C LEU A 43 -14.12 19.12 -10.95
N CYS A 44 -14.58 18.75 -12.14
CA CYS A 44 -13.78 18.32 -13.29
C CYS A 44 -14.15 19.23 -14.48
N HIS A 45 -13.21 20.05 -14.95
CA HIS A 45 -13.47 21.16 -15.87
C HIS A 45 -14.62 22.08 -15.42
N GLY A 46 -14.73 22.35 -14.12
CA GLY A 46 -15.77 23.21 -13.55
C GLY A 46 -17.16 22.59 -13.41
N ALA A 47 -17.36 21.32 -13.80
CA ALA A 47 -18.61 20.59 -13.61
C ALA A 47 -18.39 19.28 -12.82
N LEU A 48 -19.44 18.70 -12.24
CA LEU A 48 -19.33 17.35 -11.64
C LEU A 48 -19.18 16.26 -12.70
N ILE A 49 -19.80 16.48 -13.86
CA ILE A 49 -19.83 15.62 -15.02
C ILE A 49 -19.62 16.58 -16.20
N PRO A 50 -18.40 16.67 -16.77
CA PRO A 50 -18.12 17.57 -17.90
C PRO A 50 -18.89 17.15 -19.15
N GLU A 51 -19.08 18.05 -20.11
CA GLU A 51 -19.76 17.69 -21.37
C GLU A 51 -18.86 16.84 -22.30
N PHE A 52 -17.55 17.06 -22.21
CA PHE A 52 -16.54 16.36 -23.00
C PHE A 52 -15.80 15.34 -22.12
N PHE A 53 -15.75 14.08 -22.58
CA PHE A 53 -15.15 12.94 -21.88
C PHE A 53 -14.02 12.31 -22.71
N PRO A 54 -12.88 12.98 -22.89
CA PRO A 54 -11.70 12.31 -23.43
C PRO A 54 -11.21 11.26 -22.41
N ILE A 55 -10.42 10.31 -22.88
CA ILE A 55 -10.08 9.11 -22.10
C ILE A 55 -9.36 9.44 -20.78
N ASP A 56 -8.53 10.48 -20.79
CA ASP A 56 -7.84 11.04 -19.63
C ASP A 56 -8.81 11.59 -18.58
N THR A 57 -9.81 12.37 -19.00
CA THR A 57 -10.89 12.83 -18.11
C THR A 57 -11.67 11.66 -17.53
N ILE A 58 -11.99 10.63 -18.33
CA ILE A 58 -12.69 9.44 -17.85
C ILE A 58 -11.87 8.73 -16.77
N ILE A 59 -10.57 8.53 -17.00
CA ILE A 59 -9.67 7.85 -16.08
C ILE A 59 -9.56 8.63 -14.77
N GLU A 60 -9.32 9.95 -14.83
CA GLU A 60 -9.18 10.76 -13.62
C GLU A 60 -10.50 10.88 -12.84
N LEU A 61 -11.60 11.18 -13.53
CA LEU A 61 -12.91 11.30 -12.90
C LEU A 61 -13.34 9.98 -12.25
N SER A 62 -13.04 8.83 -12.88
CA SER A 62 -13.29 7.52 -12.29
C SER A 62 -12.49 7.31 -11.01
N HIS A 63 -11.20 7.70 -11.00
CA HIS A 63 -10.37 7.63 -9.79
C HIS A 63 -10.90 8.56 -8.68
N ARG A 64 -11.31 9.79 -9.01
CA ARG A 64 -11.95 10.73 -8.06
C ARG A 64 -13.25 10.17 -7.48
N ALA A 65 -14.10 9.58 -8.32
CA ALA A 65 -15.37 8.99 -7.90
C ALA A 65 -15.16 7.78 -6.97
N VAL A 66 -14.25 6.88 -7.32
CA VAL A 66 -13.89 5.73 -6.45
C VAL A 66 -13.31 6.21 -5.12
N SER A 67 -12.48 7.26 -5.13
CA SER A 67 -11.91 7.85 -3.92
C SER A 67 -13.00 8.45 -3.02
N ALA A 68 -13.94 9.22 -3.57
CA ALA A 68 -15.06 9.78 -2.81
C ALA A 68 -15.97 8.68 -2.23
N LEU A 69 -16.31 7.66 -3.01
CA LEU A 69 -17.11 6.52 -2.53
C LEU A 69 -16.35 5.72 -1.46
N SER A 70 -15.01 5.61 -1.57
CA SER A 70 -14.18 4.93 -0.56
C SER A 70 -14.22 5.66 0.78
N LEU A 71 -14.28 6.99 0.79
CA LEU A 71 -14.46 7.79 2.01
C LEU A 71 -15.77 7.44 2.72
N LEU A 72 -16.88 7.40 1.98
CA LEU A 72 -18.19 7.02 2.54
C LEU A 72 -18.16 5.58 3.08
N MET A 73 -17.58 4.66 2.32
CA MET A 73 -17.50 3.25 2.70
C MET A 73 -16.61 3.02 3.94
N VAL A 74 -15.45 3.68 4.00
CA VAL A 74 -14.53 3.61 5.15
C VAL A 74 -15.17 4.26 6.37
N LEU A 75 -15.83 5.41 6.24
CA LEU A 75 -16.58 6.02 7.35
C LEU A 75 -17.66 5.07 7.89
N TRP A 76 -18.41 4.41 7.00
CA TRP A 76 -19.42 3.42 7.40
C TRP A 76 -18.78 2.22 8.13
N LEU A 77 -17.67 1.69 7.61
CA LEU A 77 -16.92 0.62 8.24
C LEU A 77 -16.45 1.02 9.64
N VAL A 78 -15.76 2.15 9.80
CA VAL A 78 -15.16 2.53 11.09
C VAL A 78 -16.21 2.86 12.13
N ILE A 79 -17.32 3.52 11.75
CA ILE A 79 -18.43 3.81 12.67
C ILE A 79 -19.06 2.50 13.14
N THR A 80 -19.28 1.56 12.22
CA THR A 80 -19.88 0.26 12.54
C THR A 80 -18.94 -0.60 13.38
N ALA A 81 -17.65 -0.65 13.03
CA ALA A 81 -16.63 -1.38 13.77
C ALA A 81 -16.45 -0.81 15.18
N TRP A 82 -16.40 0.51 15.33
CA TRP A 82 -16.29 1.16 16.64
C TRP A 82 -17.49 0.82 17.53
N LYS A 83 -18.72 0.86 16.99
CA LYS A 83 -19.93 0.52 17.75
C LYS A 83 -20.00 -0.95 18.19
N HIS A 84 -19.61 -1.90 17.34
CA HIS A 84 -19.82 -3.33 17.61
C HIS A 84 -18.61 -4.04 18.20
N ILE A 85 -17.41 -3.62 17.83
CA ILE A 85 -16.15 -4.31 18.17
C ILE A 85 -15.09 -3.34 18.71
N GLY A 86 -15.49 -2.12 19.09
CA GLY A 86 -14.60 -1.11 19.68
C GLY A 86 -14.05 -1.46 21.07
N TYR A 87 -14.47 -2.58 21.66
CA TYR A 87 -13.84 -3.17 22.85
C TYR A 87 -12.46 -3.81 22.53
N ILE A 88 -12.20 -4.13 21.25
CA ILE A 88 -10.90 -4.60 20.77
C ILE A 88 -9.95 -3.39 20.69
N LYS A 89 -8.84 -3.46 21.44
CA LYS A 89 -7.91 -2.32 21.67
C LYS A 89 -7.39 -1.66 20.38
N GLU A 90 -7.24 -2.42 19.29
CA GLU A 90 -6.71 -1.90 18.03
C GLU A 90 -7.75 -1.16 17.18
N ILE A 91 -9.05 -1.41 17.38
CA ILE A 91 -10.09 -0.88 16.47
C ILE A 91 -10.13 0.64 16.51
N LYS A 92 -10.10 1.27 17.68
CA LYS A 92 -10.15 2.74 17.80
C LYS A 92 -8.96 3.42 17.11
N PRO A 93 -7.69 3.08 17.41
CA PRO A 93 -6.55 3.72 16.72
C PRO A 93 -6.54 3.42 15.22
N LEU A 94 -6.88 2.19 14.78
CA LEU A 94 -6.95 1.87 13.35
C LEU A 94 -8.03 2.71 12.63
N SER A 95 -9.20 2.91 13.26
CA SER A 95 -10.26 3.76 12.71
C SER A 95 -9.83 5.23 12.56
N ILE A 96 -9.07 5.76 13.52
CA ILE A 96 -8.53 7.12 13.46
C ILE A 96 -7.49 7.22 12.35
N ILE A 97 -6.57 6.25 12.27
CA ILE A 97 -5.53 6.20 11.23
C ILE A 97 -6.17 6.07 9.84
N SER A 98 -7.15 5.19 9.66
CA SER A 98 -7.77 4.96 8.35
C SER A 98 -8.43 6.21 7.82
N VAL A 99 -9.26 6.89 8.63
CA VAL A 99 -9.95 8.12 8.22
C VAL A 99 -8.97 9.28 8.09
N GLY A 100 -8.05 9.44 9.05
CA GLY A 100 -7.06 10.52 9.04
C GLY A 100 -6.17 10.48 7.79
N PHE A 101 -5.61 9.30 7.47
CA PHE A 101 -4.77 9.14 6.27
C PHE A 101 -5.60 9.14 4.98
N LEU A 102 -6.88 8.76 5.01
CA LEU A 102 -7.78 8.88 3.86
C LEU A 102 -8.08 10.34 3.51
N LEU A 103 -8.32 11.18 4.52
CA LEU A 103 -8.47 12.62 4.30
C LEU A 103 -7.14 13.25 3.87
N LEU A 104 -6.02 12.85 4.48
CA LEU A 104 -4.71 13.36 4.11
C LEU A 104 -4.33 13.05 2.66
N GLN A 105 -4.53 11.81 2.18
CA GLN A 105 -4.27 11.48 0.78
C GLN A 105 -5.20 12.25 -0.17
N ALA A 106 -6.48 12.46 0.20
CA ALA A 106 -7.41 13.21 -0.63
C ALA A 106 -6.99 14.69 -0.76
N LEU A 107 -6.50 15.29 0.33
CA LEU A 107 -5.97 16.65 0.33
C LEU A 107 -4.68 16.77 -0.50
N ILE A 108 -3.77 15.80 -0.39
CA ILE A 108 -2.54 15.78 -1.20
C ILE A 108 -2.87 15.58 -2.68
N GLY A 109 -3.80 14.69 -3.01
CA GLY A 109 -4.30 14.50 -4.38
C GLY A 109 -4.95 15.78 -4.94
N ALA A 110 -5.78 16.47 -4.15
CA ALA A 110 -6.36 17.76 -4.53
C ALA A 110 -5.27 18.83 -4.75
N ALA A 111 -4.31 18.91 -3.83
CA ALA A 111 -3.20 19.86 -3.92
C ALA A 111 -2.31 19.61 -5.15
N ALA A 112 -2.13 18.35 -5.56
CA ALA A 112 -1.37 17.98 -6.76
C ALA A 112 -2.02 18.48 -8.06
N VAL A 113 -3.35 18.60 -8.09
CA VAL A 113 -4.09 19.09 -9.26
C VAL A 113 -4.21 20.62 -9.26
N ILE A 114 -4.40 21.23 -8.08
CA ILE A 114 -4.60 22.69 -7.96
C ILE A 114 -3.27 23.44 -8.09
N TRP A 115 -2.19 22.85 -7.58
CA TRP A 115 -0.85 23.46 -7.56
C TRP A 115 0.18 22.49 -8.12
N GLN A 116 1.15 23.01 -8.88
CA GLN A 116 2.32 22.24 -9.26
C GLN A 116 3.10 21.86 -7.99
N GLN A 117 3.20 20.57 -7.72
CA GLN A 117 3.96 20.00 -6.59
C GLN A 117 5.30 19.48 -7.07
N ASN A 118 6.29 19.47 -6.17
CA ASN A 118 7.57 18.82 -6.43
C ASN A 118 7.42 17.29 -6.30
N ASP A 119 8.08 16.54 -7.18
CA ASP A 119 8.15 15.08 -7.23
C ASP A 119 8.47 14.43 -5.87
N TYR A 120 9.36 15.04 -5.09
CA TYR A 120 9.71 14.55 -3.74
C TYR A 120 8.51 14.58 -2.78
N VAL A 121 7.65 15.60 -2.87
CA VAL A 121 6.43 15.69 -2.07
C VAL A 121 5.38 14.72 -2.60
N LEU A 122 5.25 14.61 -3.92
CA LEU A 122 4.27 13.73 -4.55
C LEU A 122 4.59 12.25 -4.29
N ALA A 123 5.87 11.88 -4.18
CA ALA A 123 6.32 10.54 -3.78
C ALA A 123 5.81 10.11 -2.39
N LEU A 124 5.53 11.04 -1.47
CA LEU A 124 4.93 10.73 -0.17
C LEU A 124 3.49 10.24 -0.30
N HIS A 125 2.76 10.68 -1.34
CA HIS A 125 1.34 10.39 -1.50
C HIS A 125 1.05 8.89 -1.53
N PHE A 126 1.84 8.11 -2.28
CA PHE A 126 1.65 6.66 -2.37
C PHE A 126 1.82 5.98 -0.99
N GLY A 127 2.84 6.36 -0.22
CA GLY A 127 3.07 5.83 1.14
C GLY A 127 1.96 6.19 2.12
N ILE A 128 1.44 7.43 2.05
CA ILE A 128 0.29 7.88 2.87
C ILE A 128 -0.96 7.07 2.52
N SER A 129 -1.24 6.88 1.24
CA SER A 129 -2.35 6.04 0.79
C SER A 129 -2.19 4.60 1.29
N LEU A 130 -0.95 4.09 1.33
CA LEU A 130 -0.63 2.74 1.80
C LEU A 130 -0.95 2.52 3.29
N ILE A 131 -0.72 3.53 4.12
CA ILE A 131 -1.09 3.52 5.54
C ILE A 131 -2.62 3.51 5.70
N SER A 132 -3.33 4.31 4.90
CA SER A 132 -4.81 4.30 4.87
C SER A 132 -5.35 2.93 4.46
N PHE A 133 -4.86 2.35 3.35
CA PHE A 133 -5.22 1.00 2.93
C PHE A 133 -4.95 -0.04 4.02
N SER A 134 -3.74 -0.02 4.60
CA SER A 134 -3.32 -1.03 5.57
C SER A 134 -4.14 -1.00 6.84
N SER A 135 -4.52 0.18 7.33
CA SER A 135 -5.40 0.29 8.49
C SER A 135 -6.81 -0.26 8.24
N VAL A 136 -7.39 0.00 7.06
CA VAL A 136 -8.66 -0.62 6.65
C VAL A 136 -8.52 -2.14 6.49
N PHE A 137 -7.46 -2.61 5.85
CA PHE A 137 -7.14 -4.03 5.71
C PHE A 137 -7.03 -4.73 7.07
N LEU A 138 -6.34 -4.12 8.05
CA LEU A 138 -6.25 -4.65 9.41
C LEU A 138 -7.59 -4.70 10.13
N ILE A 139 -8.43 -3.67 10.01
CA ILE A 139 -9.79 -3.70 10.57
C ILE A 139 -10.57 -4.89 9.98
N THR A 140 -10.48 -5.10 8.67
CA THR A 140 -11.10 -6.26 8.00
C THR A 140 -10.57 -7.57 8.57
N LEU A 141 -9.25 -7.75 8.68
CA LEU A 141 -8.67 -8.97 9.28
C LEU A 141 -9.13 -9.20 10.73
N ILE A 142 -9.23 -8.14 11.54
CA ILE A 142 -9.75 -8.24 12.90
C ILE A 142 -11.21 -8.70 12.89
N ILE A 143 -12.06 -8.13 12.03
CA ILE A 143 -13.48 -8.53 11.91
C ILE A 143 -13.62 -10.02 11.58
N PHE A 144 -12.77 -10.55 10.69
CA PHE A 144 -12.79 -11.97 10.36
C PHE A 144 -12.29 -12.84 11.52
N SER A 145 -11.31 -12.36 12.30
CA SER A 145 -10.79 -13.08 13.46
C SER A 145 -11.79 -13.24 14.62
N ILE A 146 -12.87 -12.45 14.68
CA ILE A 146 -13.83 -12.50 15.80
C ILE A 146 -14.66 -13.79 15.86
N ASP A 147 -15.05 -14.34 14.70
CA ASP A 147 -15.85 -15.57 14.66
C ASP A 147 -14.98 -16.83 14.62
N GLN A 148 -13.69 -16.63 14.46
CA GLN A 148 -12.70 -17.66 14.36
C GLN A 148 -12.07 -17.81 15.75
N LYS A 149 -12.33 -18.94 16.43
CA LYS A 149 -11.43 -19.46 17.49
C LYS A 149 -10.07 -19.86 16.89
N TYR A 150 -9.53 -19.06 15.97
CA TYR A 150 -8.22 -19.30 15.41
C TYR A 150 -7.22 -19.04 16.52
N GLU A 151 -6.19 -19.87 16.54
CA GLU A 151 -5.05 -19.99 17.47
C GLU A 151 -4.19 -18.70 17.59
N ALA A 152 -4.81 -17.52 17.57
CA ALA A 152 -4.24 -16.33 18.18
C ALA A 152 -4.37 -16.37 19.71
N ASP A 153 -4.90 -17.46 20.28
CA ASP A 153 -4.68 -17.89 21.66
C ASP A 153 -3.16 -18.06 21.87
N GLU A 154 -2.57 -17.05 22.50
CA GLU A 154 -1.18 -16.89 22.94
C GLU A 154 -0.08 -17.21 21.90
N LEU A 155 -0.14 -16.61 20.71
CA LEU A 155 1.05 -16.52 19.86
C LEU A 155 2.13 -15.67 20.55
N TYR A 156 3.11 -16.33 21.15
CA TYR A 156 4.30 -15.70 21.70
C TYR A 156 5.35 -15.45 20.61
N ILE A 157 5.60 -14.18 20.26
CA ILE A 157 6.61 -13.80 19.27
C ILE A 157 7.87 -13.30 19.99
N LYS A 158 8.93 -14.12 19.93
CA LYS A 158 10.27 -13.83 20.47
C LYS A 158 10.85 -12.52 19.91
N LYS A 159 11.66 -11.84 20.72
CA LYS A 159 12.32 -10.56 20.40
C LYS A 159 13.06 -10.51 19.04
N PRO A 160 13.76 -11.56 18.55
CA PRO A 160 14.49 -11.49 17.28
C PRO A 160 13.56 -11.26 16.08
N LEU A 161 12.49 -12.06 15.95
CA LEU A 161 11.48 -11.86 14.90
C LEU A 161 10.85 -10.47 15.04
N ARG A 162 10.60 -10.00 16.27
CA ARG A 162 10.06 -8.65 16.48
C ARG A 162 10.90 -7.53 15.89
N ARG A 163 12.23 -7.59 16.11
CA ARG A 163 13.16 -6.59 15.57
C ARG A 163 13.21 -6.67 14.04
N LEU A 164 13.29 -7.88 13.49
CA LEU A 164 13.34 -8.09 12.05
C LEU A 164 12.09 -7.53 11.35
N THR A 165 10.89 -7.77 11.89
CA THR A 165 9.64 -7.28 11.29
C THR A 165 9.51 -5.76 11.37
N TRP A 166 9.98 -5.11 12.43
CA TRP A 166 10.02 -3.63 12.49
C TRP A 166 11.01 -3.05 11.49
N LEU A 167 12.22 -3.62 11.39
CA LEU A 167 13.22 -3.22 10.39
C LEU A 167 12.68 -3.42 8.97
N MET A 168 12.07 -4.57 8.72
CA MET A 168 11.41 -4.90 7.45
C MET A 168 10.35 -3.85 7.10
N ALA A 169 9.48 -3.46 8.03
CA ALA A 169 8.44 -2.46 7.78
C ALA A 169 9.01 -1.08 7.42
N ILE A 170 10.03 -0.62 8.14
CA ILE A 170 10.69 0.66 7.87
C ILE A 170 11.37 0.62 6.50
N ILE A 171 12.13 -0.44 6.22
CA ILE A 171 12.85 -0.62 4.96
C ILE A 171 11.88 -0.72 3.77
N ILE A 172 10.76 -1.43 3.91
CA ILE A 172 9.70 -1.47 2.88
C ILE A 172 9.14 -0.07 2.64
N TYR A 173 8.84 0.69 3.70
CA TYR A 173 8.30 2.05 3.54
C TYR A 173 9.27 3.00 2.83
N CYS A 174 10.57 2.91 3.13
CA CYS A 174 11.61 3.62 2.38
C CYS A 174 11.66 3.16 0.90
N GLY A 175 11.57 1.84 0.66
CA GLY A 175 11.46 1.29 -0.69
C GLY A 175 10.27 1.83 -1.48
N VAL A 176 9.10 1.90 -0.85
CA VAL A 176 7.89 2.50 -1.42
C VAL A 176 8.13 3.95 -1.84
N TYR A 177 8.74 4.76 -0.96
CA TYR A 177 9.04 6.15 -1.27
C TYR A 177 9.98 6.27 -2.48
N THR A 178 11.08 5.50 -2.52
CA THR A 178 11.99 5.53 -3.67
C THR A 178 11.32 5.09 -4.98
N GLY A 179 10.39 4.13 -4.93
CA GLY A 179 9.65 3.67 -6.12
C GLY A 179 8.62 4.69 -6.60
N ALA A 180 7.96 5.38 -5.67
CA ALA A 180 7.07 6.50 -6.00
C ALA A 180 7.85 7.68 -6.60
N LEU A 181 9.06 7.96 -6.09
CA LEU A 181 9.94 8.99 -6.63
C LEU A 181 10.37 8.68 -8.08
N VAL A 182 10.73 7.42 -8.40
CA VAL A 182 11.02 6.99 -9.78
C VAL A 182 9.88 7.31 -10.75
N ARG A 183 8.64 7.20 -10.27
CA ARG A 183 7.45 7.51 -11.08
C ARG A 183 7.28 9.01 -11.30
N HIS A 184 7.45 9.81 -10.25
CA HIS A 184 7.19 11.25 -10.32
C HIS A 184 8.33 12.04 -10.95
N ALA A 185 9.59 11.61 -10.75
CA ALA A 185 10.76 12.20 -11.40
C ALA A 185 10.98 11.70 -12.85
N ASP A 186 9.96 11.09 -13.48
CA ASP A 186 10.02 10.49 -14.82
C ASP A 186 11.22 9.54 -15.08
N ALA A 187 11.76 8.93 -14.02
CA ALA A 187 12.97 8.11 -14.04
C ALA A 187 12.71 6.62 -14.32
N SER A 188 11.49 6.24 -14.74
CA SER A 188 11.07 4.83 -14.86
C SER A 188 11.93 4.01 -15.83
N LEU A 189 12.41 4.63 -16.91
CA LEU A 189 13.28 4.01 -17.92
C LEU A 189 14.72 4.57 -17.90
N ALA A 190 15.03 5.40 -16.91
CA ALA A 190 16.40 5.86 -16.70
C ALA A 190 17.32 4.69 -16.33
N TYR A 191 18.63 4.90 -16.42
CA TYR A 191 19.66 3.90 -16.10
C TYR A 191 19.59 2.60 -16.95
N GLY A 192 18.89 2.63 -18.08
CA GLY A 192 18.94 1.63 -19.16
C GLY A 192 18.50 0.22 -18.77
N GLY A 193 19.46 -0.71 -18.65
CA GLY A 193 19.23 -2.15 -18.53
C GLY A 193 18.81 -2.62 -17.13
N TRP A 194 18.58 -3.92 -16.96
CA TRP A 194 18.29 -4.57 -15.68
C TRP A 194 19.20 -5.80 -15.46
N PRO A 195 19.78 -6.02 -14.26
CA PRO A 195 19.70 -5.19 -13.05
C PRO A 195 20.56 -3.93 -13.09
N LEU A 196 21.60 -3.90 -13.92
CA LEU A 196 22.48 -2.77 -14.20
C LEU A 196 22.69 -2.66 -15.73
N PRO A 197 22.95 -1.47 -16.27
CA PRO A 197 23.41 -1.32 -17.65
C PRO A 197 24.82 -1.94 -17.81
N PHE A 198 24.97 -2.98 -18.63
CA PHE A 198 26.24 -3.71 -18.75
C PHE A 198 27.39 -2.87 -19.36
N HIS A 199 27.07 -1.81 -20.12
CA HIS A 199 28.05 -1.03 -20.88
C HIS A 199 28.40 0.32 -20.27
N ASP A 200 27.56 0.86 -19.37
CA ASP A 200 27.77 2.18 -18.79
C ASP A 200 27.19 2.24 -17.37
N LEU A 201 28.03 1.88 -16.40
CA LEU A 201 27.61 1.74 -15.00
C LEU A 201 27.45 3.07 -14.28
N VAL A 202 28.00 4.16 -14.83
CA VAL A 202 28.04 5.47 -14.18
C VAL A 202 26.71 6.19 -14.43
N PRO A 203 25.96 6.59 -13.38
CA PRO A 203 24.80 7.46 -13.55
C PRO A 203 25.23 8.84 -14.04
N HIS A 204 24.57 9.37 -15.09
CA HIS A 204 24.92 10.67 -15.69
C HIS A 204 23.90 11.75 -15.40
N SER A 205 22.67 11.37 -15.06
CA SER A 205 21.54 12.27 -14.79
C SER A 205 20.98 12.09 -13.38
N GLU A 206 20.19 13.06 -12.92
CA GLU A 206 19.42 12.94 -11.67
C GLU A 206 18.47 11.72 -11.73
N GLN A 207 17.83 11.49 -12.87
CA GLN A 207 16.93 10.37 -13.10
C GLN A 207 17.66 9.02 -12.99
N ASP A 208 18.90 8.92 -13.48
CA ASP A 208 19.71 7.71 -13.32
C ASP A 208 19.99 7.42 -11.84
N TRP A 209 20.31 8.46 -11.05
CA TRP A 209 20.50 8.33 -9.61
C TRP A 209 19.22 7.92 -8.88
N VAL A 210 18.07 8.49 -9.23
CA VAL A 210 16.76 8.11 -8.67
C VAL A 210 16.46 6.64 -8.94
N GLN A 211 16.66 6.19 -10.19
CA GLN A 211 16.41 4.82 -10.58
C GLN A 211 17.37 3.84 -9.92
N LEU A 212 18.68 4.11 -9.95
CA LEU A 212 19.68 3.26 -9.29
C LEU A 212 19.40 3.15 -7.79
N THR A 213 19.07 4.27 -7.13
CA THR A 213 18.73 4.29 -5.70
C THR A 213 17.53 3.39 -5.41
N HIS A 214 16.48 3.44 -6.23
CA HIS A 214 15.33 2.56 -6.07
C HIS A 214 15.71 1.08 -6.22
N ARG A 215 16.58 0.72 -7.17
CA ARG A 215 17.04 -0.67 -7.36
C ARG A 215 17.85 -1.18 -6.18
N ILE A 216 18.75 -0.36 -5.65
CA ILE A 216 19.52 -0.67 -4.43
C ILE A 216 18.55 -0.85 -3.25
N MET A 217 17.57 0.03 -3.12
CA MET A 217 16.56 -0.05 -2.07
C MET A 217 15.69 -1.32 -2.21
N ALA A 218 15.28 -1.68 -3.42
CA ALA A 218 14.55 -2.91 -3.71
C ALA A 218 15.36 -4.16 -3.35
N PHE A 219 16.68 -4.17 -3.60
CA PHE A 219 17.56 -5.26 -3.18
C PHE A 219 17.67 -5.38 -1.65
N ILE A 220 17.77 -4.25 -0.95
CA ILE A 220 17.77 -4.21 0.52
C ILE A 220 16.42 -4.72 1.07
N VAL A 221 15.30 -4.29 0.48
CA VAL A 221 13.93 -4.76 0.82
C VAL A 221 13.81 -6.28 0.63
N PHE A 222 14.26 -6.81 -0.50
CA PHE A 222 14.25 -8.25 -0.77
C PHE A 222 15.07 -9.01 0.28
N THR A 223 16.27 -8.52 0.59
CA THR A 223 17.19 -9.14 1.54
C THR A 223 16.61 -9.19 2.96
N ILE A 224 16.03 -8.09 3.47
CA ILE A 224 15.44 -8.09 4.81
C ILE A 224 14.20 -8.99 4.89
N ILE A 225 13.36 -9.04 3.85
CA ILE A 225 12.19 -9.93 3.80
C ILE A 225 12.65 -11.39 3.76
N MET A 226 13.67 -11.72 2.97
CA MET A 226 14.25 -13.07 2.90
C MET A 226 14.80 -13.51 4.27
N ILE A 227 15.59 -12.67 4.95
CA ILE A 227 16.12 -12.96 6.29
C ILE A 227 14.98 -13.17 7.29
N THR A 228 13.96 -12.31 7.25
CA THR A 228 12.80 -12.39 8.16
C THR A 228 11.98 -13.65 7.89
N TYR A 229 11.76 -14.00 6.62
CA TYR A 229 11.09 -15.22 6.19
C TYR A 229 11.82 -16.49 6.67
N ILE A 230 13.13 -16.58 6.42
CA ILE A 230 13.95 -17.73 6.87
C ILE A 230 13.90 -17.86 8.39
N HIS A 231 14.00 -16.74 9.12
CA HIS A 231 13.89 -16.75 10.58
C HIS A 231 12.51 -17.24 11.04
N ALA A 232 11.43 -16.73 10.43
CA ALA A 232 10.06 -17.10 10.78
C ALA A 232 9.78 -18.59 10.54
N VAL A 233 10.12 -19.12 9.36
CA VAL A 233 9.90 -20.53 9.01
C VAL A 233 10.71 -21.48 9.89
N LYS A 234 11.97 -21.15 10.19
CA LYS A 234 12.83 -22.01 11.03
C LYS A 234 12.42 -22.02 12.51
N ASN A 235 11.99 -20.90 13.06
CA ASN A 235 11.72 -20.76 14.50
C ASN A 235 10.25 -20.97 14.88
N TYR A 236 9.33 -20.91 13.93
CA TYR A 236 7.89 -21.08 14.14
C TYR A 236 7.26 -22.09 13.18
N PRO A 237 7.82 -23.31 13.01
CA PRO A 237 7.30 -24.28 12.05
C PRO A 237 5.87 -24.73 12.36
N ASN A 238 5.50 -24.78 13.64
CA ASN A 238 4.18 -25.23 14.09
C ASN A 238 3.13 -24.12 14.12
N ASN A 239 3.53 -22.85 14.03
CA ASN A 239 2.57 -21.74 14.03
C ASN A 239 2.18 -21.38 12.60
N ARG A 240 0.97 -21.80 12.19
CA ARG A 240 0.46 -21.59 10.83
C ARG A 240 0.38 -20.12 10.43
N THR A 241 -0.02 -19.24 11.35
CA THR A 241 -0.17 -17.81 11.11
C THR A 241 1.17 -17.15 10.77
N VAL A 242 2.22 -17.44 11.55
CA VAL A 242 3.57 -16.95 11.28
C VAL A 242 4.12 -17.62 10.01
N HIS A 243 4.09 -18.95 9.93
CA HIS A 243 4.68 -19.68 8.82
C HIS A 243 4.09 -19.26 7.47
N TYR A 244 2.76 -19.37 7.30
CA TYR A 244 2.11 -19.02 6.03
C TYR A 244 2.06 -17.51 5.79
N GLY A 245 1.94 -16.69 6.84
CA GLY A 245 1.98 -15.24 6.73
C GLY A 245 3.30 -14.75 6.11
N TYR A 246 4.44 -15.10 6.72
CA TYR A 246 5.75 -14.71 6.19
C TYR A 246 6.06 -15.38 4.85
N THR A 247 5.55 -16.58 4.58
CA THR A 247 5.64 -17.20 3.25
C THR A 247 4.90 -16.37 2.19
N ALA A 248 3.68 -15.92 2.48
CA ALA A 248 2.93 -15.06 1.57
C ALA A 248 3.65 -13.73 1.31
N ALA A 249 4.22 -13.11 2.35
CA ALA A 249 5.03 -11.89 2.19
C ALA A 249 6.28 -12.13 1.32
N PHE A 250 6.94 -13.28 1.47
CA PHE A 250 8.07 -13.66 0.63
C PHE A 250 7.69 -13.88 -0.84
N ILE A 251 6.54 -14.51 -1.10
CA ILE A 251 6.00 -14.66 -2.45
C ILE A 251 5.69 -13.28 -3.06
N LEU A 252 5.06 -12.38 -2.30
CA LEU A 252 4.74 -11.04 -2.76
C LEU A 252 5.99 -10.21 -3.12
N VAL A 253 7.09 -10.32 -2.36
CA VAL A 253 8.33 -9.61 -2.75
C VAL A 253 8.97 -10.21 -4.00
N ILE A 254 8.90 -11.52 -4.22
CA ILE A 254 9.36 -12.13 -5.48
C ILE A 254 8.56 -11.56 -6.65
N LEU A 255 7.23 -11.50 -6.53
CA LEU A 255 6.36 -10.90 -7.53
C LEU A 255 6.65 -9.41 -7.73
N GLN A 256 7.01 -8.68 -6.67
CA GLN A 256 7.43 -7.28 -6.76
C GLN A 256 8.71 -7.09 -7.57
N VAL A 257 9.72 -7.95 -7.34
CA VAL A 257 10.98 -7.91 -8.11
C VAL A 257 10.73 -8.28 -9.57
N ILE A 258 9.93 -9.31 -9.84
CA ILE A 258 9.57 -9.73 -11.21
C ILE A 258 8.84 -8.60 -11.94
N THR A 259 7.81 -8.02 -11.33
CA THR A 259 7.07 -6.91 -11.95
C THR A 259 7.92 -5.64 -12.12
N GLY A 260 8.85 -5.37 -11.20
CA GLY A 260 9.79 -4.26 -11.34
C GLY A 260 10.73 -4.45 -12.53
N ALA A 261 11.32 -5.65 -12.67
CA ALA A 261 12.16 -6.01 -13.81
C ALA A 261 11.39 -5.96 -15.13
N LEU A 262 10.20 -6.57 -15.18
CA LEU A 262 9.34 -6.57 -16.35
C LEU A 262 8.89 -5.16 -16.73
N SER A 263 8.67 -4.26 -15.76
CA SER A 263 8.32 -2.86 -16.06
C SER A 263 9.41 -2.16 -16.86
N ILE A 264 10.69 -2.47 -16.64
CA ILE A 264 11.79 -1.91 -17.45
C ILE A 264 11.84 -2.61 -18.81
N MET A 265 11.80 -3.95 -18.83
CA MET A 265 11.92 -4.75 -20.06
C MET A 265 10.77 -4.53 -21.05
N THR A 266 9.61 -4.08 -20.57
CA THR A 266 8.41 -3.86 -21.39
C THR A 266 8.09 -2.38 -21.61
N ASN A 267 9.06 -1.49 -21.40
CA ASN A 267 8.90 -0.04 -21.57
C ASN A 267 7.71 0.53 -20.76
N VAL A 268 7.63 0.14 -19.49
CA VAL A 268 6.57 0.52 -18.53
C VAL A 268 5.18 0.09 -18.98
N ASN A 269 5.03 -1.17 -19.40
CA ASN A 269 3.71 -1.71 -19.71
C ASN A 269 2.73 -1.47 -18.54
N LEU A 270 1.56 -0.89 -18.88
CA LEU A 270 0.59 -0.43 -17.89
C LEU A 270 0.13 -1.55 -16.95
N ILE A 271 -0.17 -2.74 -17.48
CA ILE A 271 -0.68 -3.87 -16.68
C ILE A 271 0.39 -4.32 -15.68
N ILE A 272 1.65 -4.40 -16.12
CA ILE A 272 2.78 -4.77 -15.25
C ILE A 272 2.99 -3.72 -14.15
N ALA A 273 2.91 -2.43 -14.49
CA ALA A 273 3.02 -1.35 -13.52
C ALA A 273 1.88 -1.37 -12.48
N LEU A 274 0.65 -1.71 -12.88
CA LEU A 274 -0.48 -1.89 -11.96
C LEU A 274 -0.28 -3.09 -11.04
N PHE A 275 0.23 -4.21 -11.53
CA PHE A 275 0.60 -5.35 -10.68
C PHE A 275 1.72 -4.99 -9.70
N HIS A 276 2.70 -4.20 -10.13
CA HIS A 276 3.75 -3.70 -9.25
C HIS A 276 3.19 -2.85 -8.10
N ALA A 277 2.17 -2.03 -8.35
CA ALA A 277 1.46 -1.27 -7.29
C ALA A 277 0.59 -2.19 -6.40
N LEU A 278 -0.02 -3.23 -6.99
CA LEU A 278 -0.87 -4.18 -6.28
C LEU A 278 -0.08 -5.02 -5.27
N PHE A 279 1.04 -5.59 -5.69
CA PHE A 279 1.82 -6.51 -4.86
C PHE A 279 2.44 -5.79 -3.67
N ILE A 280 2.96 -4.57 -3.84
CA ILE A 280 3.45 -3.77 -2.71
C ILE A 280 2.31 -3.36 -1.76
N THR A 281 1.12 -3.10 -2.27
CA THR A 281 -0.08 -2.79 -1.48
C THR A 281 -0.40 -3.92 -0.50
N TYR A 282 -0.48 -5.15 -1.00
CA TYR A 282 -0.73 -6.31 -0.13
C TYR A 282 0.49 -6.68 0.73
N LEU A 283 1.72 -6.54 0.23
CA LEU A 283 2.93 -6.82 1.01
C LEU A 283 3.03 -5.91 2.24
N PHE A 284 2.79 -4.61 2.08
CA PHE A 284 2.81 -3.68 3.19
C PHE A 284 1.63 -3.92 4.15
N GLY A 285 0.42 -4.17 3.61
CA GLY A 285 -0.74 -4.57 4.42
C GLY A 285 -0.45 -5.79 5.31
N MET A 286 0.15 -6.85 4.74
CA MET A 286 0.58 -8.04 5.48
C MET A 286 1.67 -7.73 6.52
N THR A 287 2.60 -6.83 6.19
CA THR A 287 3.65 -6.39 7.13
C THR A 287 3.04 -5.70 8.35
N THR A 288 2.04 -4.84 8.16
CA THR A 288 1.32 -4.21 9.28
C THR A 288 0.53 -5.23 10.11
N TYR A 289 0.04 -6.32 9.49
CA TYR A 289 -0.59 -7.42 10.22
C TYR A 289 0.38 -8.14 11.14
N PHE A 290 1.61 -8.39 10.69
CA PHE A 290 2.64 -8.94 11.56
C PHE A 290 2.97 -7.99 12.73
N ILE A 291 3.04 -6.68 12.48
CA ILE A 291 3.21 -5.68 13.56
C ILE A 291 2.09 -5.79 14.59
N MET A 292 0.84 -5.88 14.16
CA MET A 292 -0.30 -6.05 15.06
C MET A 292 -0.17 -7.32 15.92
N LEU A 293 0.18 -8.46 15.31
CA LEU A 293 0.39 -9.73 16.04
C LEU A 293 1.49 -9.59 17.10
N MET A 294 2.61 -8.94 16.76
CA MET A 294 3.70 -8.69 17.70
C MET A 294 3.27 -7.79 18.86
N LEU A 295 2.50 -6.73 18.58
CA LEU A 295 1.98 -5.84 19.61
C LEU A 295 0.96 -6.55 20.51
N ARG A 296 0.21 -7.54 20.01
CA ARG A 296 -0.65 -8.41 20.83
C ARG A 296 0.17 -9.31 21.72
N SER A 297 1.16 -10.02 21.18
CA SER A 297 2.08 -10.88 21.95
C SER A 297 2.73 -10.15 23.12
N VAL A 298 3.25 -8.93 22.91
CA VAL A 298 3.89 -8.14 23.97
C VAL A 298 2.93 -7.72 25.08
N ARG A 299 1.63 -7.55 24.76
CA ARG A 299 0.63 -7.23 25.76
C ARG A 299 0.29 -8.44 26.60
N SER A 300 0.23 -9.63 26.00
CA SER A 300 0.05 -10.90 26.72
C SER A 300 1.22 -11.18 27.67
N ASP A 301 2.46 -10.93 27.26
CA ASP A 301 3.66 -11.11 28.13
C ASP A 301 3.68 -10.23 29.38
N LYS A 302 2.91 -9.14 29.39
CA LYS A 302 2.85 -8.15 30.48
C LYS A 302 1.64 -8.35 31.40
N GLN A 303 0.71 -9.23 31.04
CA GLN A 303 -0.47 -9.57 31.84
C GLN A 303 -0.17 -10.79 32.69
#